data_AF-A0A7I7QMV9-F1
#
_entry.id   AF-A0A7I7QMV9-F1
#
_cell.length_a   1.000
_cell.length_b   1.000
_cell.length_c   1.000
_cell.angle_alpha   90.00
_cell.angle_beta   90.00
_cell.angle_gamma   90.00
#
_symmetry.space_group_name_H-M   'P 1'
#
loop_
_entity.id
_entity.type
_entity.pdbx_description
1 polymer ?
#
loop_
_entity_poly.entity_id
_entity_poly.type
_entity_poly.pdbx_seq_one_letter_code
_entity_poly.pdbx_strand_id
1 'polypeptide(L)'
;MVPVEQWLREQCGDYGWGLGGVFRSKGDHAWPLVARDAEDLEAQLVAGGHILPLPKEPAALANVLEVGIVSFLMDRADDLAGAASARGTERGYPDVELSGDAFGGGYHAVDIKVARRAVGTRGNPLGRTQSRITLYTGNTYFRHPKISFPGVMRPFAEYTSHLDVLGIYTLDETTPGRVADLELIVQQPWRIASRHRSSTTREYIGAVDKIADLRAGHGEFDTEAEFYSFWRRFPFKTARAVELLLAKELDR
;
A
#
# COMPACT_ATOMS: atom_id res chain seq x y z
N MET A 1 -18.79 16.77 4.50
CA MET A 1 -17.76 16.37 3.51
C MET A 1 -16.43 16.34 4.23
N VAL A 2 -15.76 15.19 4.21
CA VAL A 2 -14.45 15.02 4.84
C VAL A 2 -13.41 14.89 3.72
N PRO A 3 -12.31 15.66 3.71
CA PRO A 3 -11.24 15.43 2.74
C PRO A 3 -10.74 13.99 2.85
N VAL A 4 -10.70 13.25 1.74
CA VAL A 4 -10.34 11.82 1.74
C VAL A 4 -8.98 11.55 2.40
N GLU A 5 -8.02 12.46 2.24
CA GLU A 5 -6.70 12.34 2.89
C GLU A 5 -6.82 12.44 4.42
N GLN A 6 -7.64 13.35 4.93
CA GLN A 6 -7.87 13.47 6.37
C GLN A 6 -8.61 12.24 6.91
N TRP A 7 -9.66 11.78 6.20
CA TRP A 7 -10.38 10.58 6.58
C TRP A 7 -9.46 9.36 6.65
N LEU A 8 -8.61 9.16 5.63
CA LEU A 8 -7.62 8.08 5.63
C LEU A 8 -6.65 8.19 6.82
N ARG A 9 -6.16 9.39 7.16
CA ARG A 9 -5.26 9.59 8.31
C ARG A 9 -5.94 9.19 9.61
N GLU A 10 -7.21 9.56 9.78
CA GLU A 10 -8.01 9.17 10.95
C GLU A 10 -8.19 7.66 11.02
N GLN A 11 -8.63 7.01 9.92
CA GLN A 11 -8.83 5.56 9.90
C GLN A 11 -7.53 4.78 10.10
N CYS A 12 -6.44 5.22 9.46
CA CYS A 12 -5.13 4.59 9.59
C CYS A 12 -4.55 4.74 11.01
N GLY A 13 -4.93 5.78 11.75
CA GLY A 13 -4.57 5.97 13.15
C GLY A 13 -5.21 4.94 14.09
N ASP A 14 -6.39 4.42 13.72
CA ASP A 14 -7.12 3.39 14.46
C ASP A 14 -6.74 1.96 14.04
N TYR A 15 -5.90 1.80 13.01
CA TYR A 15 -5.59 0.47 12.47
C TYR A 15 -4.73 -0.33 13.44
N GLY A 16 -5.36 -1.27 14.14
CA GLY A 16 -4.68 -2.31 14.91
C GLY A 16 -4.33 -3.49 14.02
N TRP A 17 -3.05 -3.84 13.94
CA TRP A 17 -2.65 -5.09 13.29
C TRP A 17 -3.26 -6.30 14.02
N GLY A 18 -3.97 -7.15 13.29
CA GLY A 18 -4.71 -8.29 13.85
C GLY A 18 -4.48 -9.63 13.14
N LEU A 19 -3.45 -9.77 12.31
CA LEU A 19 -3.14 -11.06 11.67
C LEU A 19 -2.07 -11.82 12.45
N GLY A 20 -2.51 -12.83 13.22
CA GLY A 20 -1.65 -13.69 14.04
C GLY A 20 -0.87 -14.75 13.25
N GLY A 21 -1.30 -15.11 12.05
CA GLY A 21 -0.63 -16.10 11.21
C GLY A 21 -1.57 -16.75 10.17
N VAL A 22 -1.08 -17.77 9.47
CA VAL A 22 -1.94 -18.57 8.58
C VAL A 22 -2.69 -19.60 9.42
N PHE A 23 -4.02 -19.52 9.40
CA PHE A 23 -4.85 -20.52 10.08
C PHE A 23 -4.74 -21.90 9.40
N ARG A 24 -4.44 -22.91 10.20
CA ARG A 24 -4.37 -24.33 9.85
C ARG A 24 -5.53 -25.02 10.55
N SER A 25 -6.50 -25.50 9.76
CA SER A 25 -7.69 -26.18 10.30
C SER A 25 -7.37 -27.47 11.07
N LYS A 26 -6.24 -28.12 10.76
CA LYS A 26 -5.74 -29.29 11.49
C LYS A 26 -4.81 -28.84 12.61
N GLY A 27 -5.10 -29.25 13.83
CA GLY A 27 -4.27 -29.04 15.00
C GLY A 27 -4.77 -29.90 16.16
N ASP A 28 -4.16 -29.72 17.33
CA ASP A 28 -4.41 -30.55 18.50
C ASP A 28 -4.95 -29.71 19.65
N HIS A 29 -6.22 -29.90 19.99
CA HIS A 29 -6.87 -29.32 21.16
C HIS A 29 -8.14 -30.09 21.50
N ALA A 30 -8.59 -29.96 22.76
CA ALA A 30 -9.86 -30.53 23.21
C ALA A 30 -11.05 -29.66 22.77
N TRP A 31 -12.15 -30.31 22.39
CA TRP A 31 -13.39 -29.63 22.01
C TRP A 31 -14.45 -29.72 23.13
N PRO A 32 -15.28 -28.67 23.31
CA PRO A 32 -15.23 -27.39 22.60
C PRO A 32 -14.04 -26.51 23.02
N LEU A 33 -13.46 -25.78 22.07
CA LEU A 33 -12.49 -24.74 22.38
C LEU A 33 -13.22 -23.52 22.95
N VAL A 34 -12.88 -23.10 24.17
CA VAL A 34 -13.47 -21.92 24.83
C VAL A 34 -12.34 -20.98 25.21
N ALA A 35 -12.39 -19.76 24.68
CA ALA A 35 -11.44 -18.69 24.97
C ALA A 35 -12.12 -17.56 25.73
N ARG A 36 -11.38 -16.92 26.63
CA ARG A 36 -11.87 -15.78 27.44
C ARG A 36 -11.95 -14.49 26.62
N ASP A 37 -11.02 -14.32 25.69
CA ASP A 37 -10.86 -13.17 24.81
C ASP A 37 -10.05 -13.56 23.56
N ALA A 38 -9.73 -12.59 22.71
CA ALA A 38 -8.99 -12.82 21.46
C ALA A 38 -7.53 -13.26 21.69
N GLU A 39 -6.87 -12.75 22.73
CA GLU A 39 -5.48 -13.11 23.05
C GLU A 39 -5.39 -14.55 23.57
N ASP A 40 -6.32 -14.93 24.45
CA ASP A 40 -6.48 -16.29 24.94
C ASP A 40 -6.80 -17.27 23.80
N LEU A 41 -7.65 -16.86 22.85
CA LEU A 41 -7.94 -17.65 21.66
C LEU A 41 -6.70 -17.87 20.81
N GLU A 42 -5.97 -16.80 20.49
CA GLU A 42 -4.75 -16.89 19.68
C GLU A 42 -3.71 -17.77 20.37
N ALA A 43 -3.47 -17.61 21.68
CA ALA A 43 -2.53 -18.41 22.44
C ALA A 43 -2.89 -19.91 22.41
N GLN A 44 -4.17 -20.24 22.60
CA GLN A 44 -4.65 -21.62 22.51
C GLN A 44 -4.48 -22.20 21.10
N LEU A 45 -4.78 -21.41 20.06
CA LEU A 45 -4.61 -21.83 18.66
C LEU A 45 -3.13 -22.01 18.30
N VAL A 46 -2.23 -21.14 18.76
CA VAL A 46 -0.79 -21.29 18.59
C VAL A 46 -0.30 -22.56 19.28
N ALA A 47 -0.70 -22.78 20.54
CA ALA A 47 -0.31 -23.97 21.31
C ALA A 47 -0.82 -25.27 20.66
N GLY A 48 -2.03 -25.27 20.12
CA GLY A 48 -2.60 -26.39 19.37
C GLY A 48 -2.05 -26.54 17.95
N GLY A 49 -1.09 -25.71 17.53
CA GLY A 49 -0.49 -25.73 16.21
C GLY A 49 -1.44 -25.29 15.09
N HIS A 50 -2.51 -24.57 15.40
CA HIS A 50 -3.45 -24.03 14.41
C HIS A 50 -2.93 -22.79 13.71
N ILE A 51 -1.87 -22.15 14.20
CA ILE A 51 -1.31 -20.94 13.58
C ILE A 51 0.07 -21.27 13.01
N LEU A 52 0.18 -21.16 11.69
CA LEU A 52 1.47 -21.23 10.99
C LEU A 52 2.02 -19.81 10.82
N PRO A 53 3.35 -19.62 10.85
CA PRO A 53 3.92 -18.29 10.71
C PRO A 53 3.71 -17.74 9.30
N LEU A 54 3.38 -16.44 9.20
CA LEU A 54 3.34 -15.69 7.93
C LEU A 54 4.72 -15.72 7.24
N PRO A 55 4.86 -15.48 5.92
CA PRO A 55 6.17 -15.45 5.24
C PRO A 55 7.17 -14.42 5.80
N LYS A 56 8.48 -14.69 5.75
CA LYS A 56 9.54 -13.69 6.10
C LYS A 56 9.90 -12.80 4.92
N GLU A 57 9.66 -13.31 3.71
CA GLU A 57 10.03 -12.64 2.48
C GLU A 57 9.19 -11.36 2.34
N PRO A 58 9.83 -10.18 2.15
CA PRO A 58 9.12 -8.90 2.19
C PRO A 58 7.95 -8.77 1.23
N ALA A 59 8.05 -9.27 -0.01
CA ALA A 59 6.97 -9.14 -0.98
C ALA A 59 5.75 -10.00 -0.61
N ALA A 60 5.98 -11.24 -0.17
CA ALA A 60 4.91 -12.13 0.28
C ALA A 60 4.22 -11.60 1.54
N LEU A 61 5.00 -11.07 2.49
CA LEU A 61 4.44 -10.47 3.70
C LEU A 61 3.69 -9.17 3.37
N ALA A 62 4.24 -8.32 2.49
CA ALA A 62 3.57 -7.10 2.01
C ALA A 62 2.17 -7.38 1.47
N ASN A 63 2.00 -8.42 0.64
CA ASN A 63 0.69 -8.78 0.10
C ASN A 63 -0.31 -9.17 1.21
N VAL A 64 0.14 -9.83 2.29
CA VAL A 64 -0.73 -10.17 3.42
C VAL A 64 -1.16 -8.92 4.18
N LEU A 65 -0.22 -7.99 4.43
CA LEU A 65 -0.54 -6.71 5.07
C LEU A 65 -1.50 -5.87 4.21
N GLU A 66 -1.26 -5.81 2.91
CA GLU A 66 -2.10 -5.09 1.94
C GLU A 66 -3.54 -5.58 2.00
N VAL A 67 -3.77 -6.90 1.96
CA VAL A 67 -5.12 -7.48 2.05
C VAL A 67 -5.84 -7.04 3.32
N GLY A 68 -5.14 -7.03 4.46
CA GLY A 68 -5.68 -6.58 5.74
C GLY A 68 -6.04 -5.09 5.75
N ILE A 69 -5.12 -4.22 5.30
CA ILE A 69 -5.31 -2.77 5.25
C ILE A 69 -6.44 -2.40 4.28
N VAL A 70 -6.48 -3.01 3.09
CA VAL A 70 -7.54 -2.78 2.10
C VAL A 70 -8.89 -3.17 2.66
N SER A 71 -9.01 -4.37 3.25
CA SER A 71 -10.30 -4.82 3.79
C SER A 71 -10.78 -3.91 4.92
N PHE A 72 -9.88 -3.50 5.82
CA PHE A 72 -10.17 -2.53 6.86
C PHE A 72 -10.68 -1.19 6.31
N LEU A 73 -10.01 -0.61 5.31
CA LEU A 73 -10.42 0.67 4.74
C LEU A 73 -11.76 0.56 4.00
N MET A 74 -12.03 -0.56 3.34
CA MET A 74 -13.32 -0.82 2.70
C MET A 74 -14.44 -0.93 3.74
N ASP A 75 -14.25 -1.71 4.81
CA ASP A 75 -15.23 -1.83 5.89
C ASP A 75 -15.56 -0.45 6.50
N ARG A 76 -14.54 0.38 6.76
CA ARG A 76 -14.72 1.76 7.26
C ARG A 76 -15.45 2.66 6.26
N ALA A 77 -15.26 2.47 4.96
CA ALA A 77 -15.94 3.23 3.93
C ALA A 77 -17.41 2.80 3.79
N ASP A 78 -17.71 1.51 3.92
CA ASP A 78 -19.07 0.96 3.83
C ASP A 78 -19.95 1.45 5.00
N ASP A 79 -19.35 1.68 6.17
CA ASP A 79 -20.02 2.28 7.33
C ASP A 79 -20.23 3.81 7.20
N LEU A 80 -19.61 4.46 6.23
CA LEU A 80 -19.69 5.91 6.03
C LEU A 80 -20.82 6.27 5.05
N ALA A 81 -21.89 6.87 5.57
CA ALA A 81 -23.02 7.30 4.74
C ALA A 81 -22.59 8.22 3.59
N GLY A 82 -22.94 7.83 2.36
CA GLY A 82 -22.62 8.58 1.14
C GLY A 82 -21.21 8.35 0.59
N ALA A 83 -20.44 7.43 1.18
CA ALA A 83 -19.22 6.91 0.59
C ALA A 83 -19.52 5.74 -0.35
N ALA A 84 -18.64 5.53 -1.32
CA ALA A 84 -18.56 4.34 -2.14
C ALA A 84 -17.10 3.91 -2.24
N SER A 85 -16.86 2.60 -2.17
CA SER A 85 -15.53 2.02 -2.30
C SER A 85 -15.54 0.93 -3.38
N ALA A 86 -14.41 0.76 -4.07
CA ALA A 86 -14.20 -0.33 -5.01
C ALA A 86 -12.78 -0.88 -4.86
N ARG A 87 -12.67 -2.21 -4.87
CA ARG A 87 -11.37 -2.90 -4.78
C ARG A 87 -10.72 -3.00 -6.15
N GLY A 88 -9.42 -2.71 -6.18
CA GLY A 88 -8.56 -2.94 -7.33
C GLY A 88 -8.35 -4.42 -7.65
N THR A 89 -7.54 -4.68 -8.68
CA THR A 89 -7.15 -6.04 -9.07
C THR A 89 -5.75 -6.35 -8.53
N GLU A 90 -5.39 -7.64 -8.39
CA GLU A 90 -4.08 -8.08 -7.83
C GLU A 90 -2.83 -7.50 -8.50
N ARG A 91 -2.95 -6.99 -9.73
CA ARG A 91 -1.85 -6.35 -10.48
C ARG A 91 -2.26 -5.00 -11.06
N GLY A 92 -3.26 -4.40 -10.45
CA GLY A 92 -3.90 -3.19 -10.93
C GLY A 92 -3.41 -1.92 -10.26
N TYR A 93 -4.02 -0.81 -10.66
CA TYR A 93 -3.93 0.45 -9.96
C TYR A 93 -5.30 1.15 -9.98
N PRO A 94 -5.74 1.75 -8.87
CA PRO A 94 -5.20 1.63 -7.50
C PRO A 94 -5.62 0.30 -6.83
N ASP A 95 -5.16 0.08 -5.59
CA ASP A 95 -5.66 -1.01 -4.73
C ASP A 95 -7.08 -0.74 -4.22
N VAL A 96 -7.41 0.52 -3.95
CA VAL A 96 -8.76 0.98 -3.57
C VAL A 96 -9.10 2.27 -4.33
N GLU A 97 -10.30 2.31 -4.88
CA GLU A 97 -10.93 3.55 -5.35
C GLU A 97 -11.99 3.99 -4.34
N LEU A 98 -11.86 5.21 -3.82
CA LEU A 98 -12.87 5.85 -2.97
C LEU A 98 -13.62 6.92 -3.76
N SER A 99 -14.93 7.00 -3.57
CA SER A 99 -15.80 7.95 -4.27
C SER A 99 -17.07 8.24 -3.46
N GLY A 100 -17.97 9.05 -4.03
CA GLY A 100 -19.24 9.43 -3.41
C GLY A 100 -19.20 10.79 -2.70
N ASP A 101 -20.38 11.27 -2.32
CA ASP A 101 -20.58 12.61 -1.76
C ASP A 101 -19.86 12.80 -0.42
N ALA A 102 -19.62 11.71 0.34
CA ALA A 102 -18.86 11.76 1.59
C ALA A 102 -17.43 12.32 1.38
N PHE A 103 -16.82 12.00 0.23
CA PHE A 103 -15.47 12.42 -0.17
C PHE A 103 -15.46 13.62 -1.14
N GLY A 104 -16.62 14.24 -1.38
CA GLY A 104 -16.72 15.41 -2.26
C GLY A 104 -16.98 15.09 -3.73
N GLY A 105 -17.36 13.85 -4.04
CA GLY A 105 -17.56 13.37 -5.41
C GLY A 105 -16.23 13.10 -6.13
N GLY A 106 -16.32 12.69 -7.40
CA GLY A 106 -15.13 12.25 -8.15
C GLY A 106 -14.58 10.92 -7.65
N TYR A 107 -13.33 10.63 -8.02
CA TYR A 107 -12.66 9.36 -7.76
C TYR A 107 -11.29 9.60 -7.14
N HIS A 108 -10.99 8.90 -6.05
CA HIS A 108 -9.73 9.00 -5.33
C HIS A 108 -9.00 7.67 -5.38
N ALA A 109 -7.81 7.67 -5.96
CA ALA A 109 -6.96 6.49 -6.01
C ALA A 109 -6.16 6.35 -4.70
N VAL A 110 -6.29 5.20 -4.04
CA VAL A 110 -5.58 4.86 -2.80
C VAL A 110 -4.75 3.60 -3.03
N ASP A 111 -3.43 3.72 -2.96
CA ASP A 111 -2.49 2.63 -3.18
C ASP A 111 -1.80 2.26 -1.86
N ILE A 112 -1.76 0.98 -1.53
CA ILE A 112 -1.21 0.49 -0.28
C ILE A 112 0.21 0.02 -0.56
N LYS A 113 1.17 0.58 0.17
CA LYS A 113 2.58 0.25 0.03
C LYS A 113 3.08 -0.28 1.34
N VAL A 114 3.70 -1.46 1.35
CA VAL A 114 4.25 -2.03 2.58
C VAL A 114 5.77 -2.06 2.48
N ALA A 115 6.45 -1.60 3.54
CA ALA A 115 7.90 -1.58 3.62
C ALA A 115 8.40 -1.97 5.00
N ARG A 116 9.46 -2.78 4.99
CA ARG A 116 10.18 -3.17 6.19
C ARG A 116 11.14 -2.07 6.63
N ARG A 117 11.24 -1.82 7.94
CA ARG A 117 12.30 -1.00 8.54
C ARG A 117 13.68 -1.62 8.30
N ALA A 118 14.65 -0.81 7.93
CA ALA A 118 16.04 -1.23 7.91
C ALA A 118 16.54 -1.43 9.34
N VAL A 119 17.23 -2.55 9.57
CA VAL A 119 17.88 -2.86 10.85
C VAL A 119 19.40 -2.90 10.67
N GLY A 120 20.13 -2.45 11.69
CA GLY A 120 21.57 -2.59 11.76
C GLY A 120 22.01 -4.02 12.02
N THR A 121 23.32 -4.26 12.01
CA THR A 121 23.91 -5.59 12.30
C THR A 121 23.55 -6.14 13.68
N ARG A 122 23.22 -5.25 14.63
CA ARG A 122 22.79 -5.59 15.99
C ARG A 122 21.26 -5.65 16.16
N GLY A 123 20.50 -5.59 15.07
CA GLY A 123 19.03 -5.66 15.10
C GLY A 123 18.31 -4.35 15.44
N ASN A 124 19.04 -3.26 15.73
CA ASN A 124 18.43 -1.97 16.05
C ASN A 124 17.87 -1.28 14.78
N PRO A 125 16.66 -0.67 14.83
CA PRO A 125 16.12 0.12 13.72
C PRO A 125 17.02 1.30 13.32
N LEU A 126 17.15 1.56 12.02
CA LEU A 126 17.99 2.63 11.46
C LEU A 126 17.22 3.92 11.11
N GLY A 127 15.93 4.00 11.43
CA GLY A 127 15.09 5.18 11.12
C GLY A 127 14.77 5.36 9.62
N ARG A 128 15.00 4.33 8.80
CA ARG A 128 14.71 4.30 7.36
C ARG A 128 14.10 2.96 6.95
N THR A 129 13.49 2.90 5.77
CA THR A 129 13.05 1.64 5.15
C THR A 129 14.24 0.85 4.62
N GLN A 130 14.08 -0.47 4.49
CA GLN A 130 15.12 -1.36 3.95
C GLN A 130 15.40 -1.10 2.47
N SER A 131 14.38 -0.69 1.72
CA SER A 131 14.43 -0.29 0.32
C SER A 131 13.51 0.91 0.09
N ARG A 132 13.72 1.64 -1.01
CA ARG A 132 12.80 2.71 -1.41
C ARG A 132 11.43 2.12 -1.75
N ILE A 133 10.39 2.77 -1.22
CA ILE A 133 9.02 2.43 -1.54
C ILE A 133 8.75 2.77 -3.01
N THR A 134 8.12 1.86 -3.73
CA THR A 134 7.70 2.09 -5.12
C THR A 134 6.41 2.90 -5.14
N LEU A 135 6.37 4.02 -5.86
CA LEU A 135 5.18 4.86 -6.00
C LEU A 135 4.38 4.48 -7.25
N TYR A 136 4.95 4.66 -8.43
CA TYR A 136 4.30 4.36 -9.71
C TYR A 136 5.22 3.64 -10.69
N THR A 137 4.60 3.03 -11.70
CA THR A 137 5.30 2.56 -12.90
C THR A 137 5.44 3.71 -13.90
N GLY A 138 6.64 4.28 -14.01
CA GLY A 138 6.86 5.58 -14.64
C GLY A 138 6.71 5.62 -16.16
N ASN A 139 6.69 4.47 -16.84
CA ASN A 139 6.57 4.35 -18.32
C ASN A 139 5.17 3.90 -18.80
N THR A 140 4.16 3.86 -17.93
CA THR A 140 2.80 3.37 -18.26
C THR A 140 1.75 4.47 -18.06
N TYR A 141 0.67 4.19 -17.31
CA TYR A 141 -0.44 5.09 -16.99
C TYR A 141 0.04 6.42 -16.39
N PHE A 142 1.13 6.41 -15.62
CA PHE A 142 1.71 7.63 -15.05
C PHE A 142 2.19 8.63 -16.11
N ARG A 143 2.86 8.10 -17.16
CA ARG A 143 3.37 8.91 -18.28
C ARG A 143 2.27 9.29 -19.26
N HIS A 144 1.30 8.42 -19.46
CA HIS A 144 0.22 8.57 -20.43
C HIS A 144 -1.14 8.65 -19.71
N PRO A 145 -1.41 9.72 -18.96
CA PRO A 145 -2.47 9.71 -17.96
C PRO A 145 -3.89 9.74 -18.54
N LYS A 146 -4.05 10.05 -19.83
CA LYS A 146 -5.34 10.06 -20.52
C LYS A 146 -5.68 8.72 -21.18
N ILE A 147 -4.76 7.75 -21.14
CA ILE A 147 -4.94 6.46 -21.80
C ILE A 147 -5.36 5.42 -20.75
N SER A 148 -6.32 4.58 -21.12
CA SER A 148 -6.72 3.44 -20.31
C SER A 148 -5.68 2.31 -20.46
N PHE A 149 -5.12 1.85 -19.35
CA PHE A 149 -4.18 0.73 -19.32
C PHE A 149 -4.85 -0.52 -18.72
N PRO A 150 -4.56 -1.72 -19.24
CA PRO A 150 -5.03 -2.96 -18.62
C PRO A 150 -4.61 -3.05 -17.16
N GLY A 151 -5.55 -3.41 -16.28
CA GLY A 151 -5.34 -3.48 -14.83
C GLY A 151 -5.53 -2.14 -14.10
N VAL A 152 -5.58 -1.01 -14.81
CA VAL A 152 -5.89 0.28 -14.20
C VAL A 152 -7.39 0.52 -14.28
N MET A 153 -8.04 0.80 -13.15
CA MET A 153 -9.51 0.91 -13.10
C MET A 153 -10.05 2.04 -13.99
N ARG A 154 -9.28 3.12 -14.11
CA ARG A 154 -9.60 4.33 -14.88
C ARG A 154 -8.34 4.97 -15.45
N PRO A 155 -8.41 5.78 -16.52
CA PRO A 155 -7.30 6.64 -16.92
C PRO A 155 -6.80 7.48 -15.73
N PHE A 156 -5.48 7.54 -15.56
CA PHE A 156 -4.84 8.19 -14.41
C PHE A 156 -5.30 9.65 -14.20
N ALA A 157 -5.57 10.38 -15.28
CA ALA A 157 -6.04 11.78 -15.24
C ALA A 157 -7.49 11.95 -14.77
N GLU A 158 -8.26 10.87 -14.63
CA GLU A 158 -9.66 10.93 -14.17
C GLU A 158 -9.80 10.89 -12.65
N TYR A 159 -8.72 10.57 -11.93
CA TYR A 159 -8.71 10.65 -10.47
C TYR A 159 -8.57 12.09 -10.02
N THR A 160 -9.40 12.46 -9.06
CA THR A 160 -9.35 13.75 -8.35
C THR A 160 -8.13 13.84 -7.44
N SER A 161 -7.71 12.72 -6.85
CA SER A 161 -6.48 12.65 -6.06
C SER A 161 -5.83 11.27 -6.10
N HIS A 162 -4.54 11.24 -5.82
CA HIS A 162 -3.76 10.02 -5.63
C HIS A 162 -3.13 10.05 -4.24
N LEU A 163 -3.33 8.98 -3.48
CA LEU A 163 -2.90 8.84 -2.09
C LEU A 163 -2.22 7.48 -1.92
N ASP A 164 -1.13 7.47 -1.18
CA ASP A 164 -0.48 6.24 -0.73
C ASP A 164 -0.74 6.05 0.77
N VAL A 165 -1.04 4.82 1.16
CA VAL A 165 -1.05 4.34 2.55
C VAL A 165 0.18 3.46 2.74
N LEU A 166 1.17 3.96 3.48
CA LEU A 166 2.43 3.29 3.72
C LEU A 166 2.37 2.47 5.01
N GLY A 167 2.34 1.14 4.91
CA GLY A 167 2.54 0.23 6.04
C GLY A 167 4.02 0.01 6.33
N ILE A 168 4.52 0.59 7.41
CA ILE A 168 5.93 0.47 7.83
C ILE A 168 6.03 -0.46 9.04
N TYR A 169 6.73 -1.58 8.88
CA TYR A 169 6.82 -2.60 9.93
C TYR A 169 8.26 -3.01 10.28
N THR A 170 8.43 -3.49 11.50
CA THR A 170 9.63 -4.22 11.95
C THR A 170 9.37 -5.71 11.77
N LEU A 171 10.25 -6.44 11.08
CA LEU A 171 10.14 -7.90 10.99
C LEU A 171 10.51 -8.51 12.33
N ASP A 172 9.59 -9.26 12.93
CA ASP A 172 9.80 -10.03 14.15
C ASP A 172 9.72 -11.53 13.86
N GLU A 173 10.84 -12.23 13.82
CA GLU A 173 10.83 -13.66 13.50
C GLU A 173 10.40 -14.56 14.67
N THR A 174 10.17 -14.00 15.85
CA THR A 174 9.83 -14.74 17.07
C THR A 174 8.33 -15.00 17.21
N THR A 175 7.50 -14.18 16.57
CA THR A 175 6.04 -14.33 16.56
C THR A 175 5.55 -14.90 15.23
N PRO A 176 4.45 -15.69 15.22
CA PRO A 176 3.91 -16.22 13.96
C PRO A 176 3.42 -15.13 12.99
N GLY A 177 2.92 -14.00 13.50
CA GLY A 177 2.47 -12.85 12.69
C GLY A 177 3.60 -12.10 11.97
N ARG A 178 4.85 -12.24 12.41
CA ARG A 178 6.06 -11.64 11.80
C ARG A 178 6.11 -10.12 11.67
N VAL A 179 5.17 -9.41 12.26
CA VAL A 179 5.00 -7.96 12.14
C VAL A 179 5.00 -7.36 13.53
N ALA A 180 5.92 -6.44 13.78
CA ALA A 180 5.97 -5.61 14.97
C ALA A 180 6.02 -4.12 14.58
N ASP A 181 5.58 -3.25 15.50
CA ASP A 181 5.59 -1.78 15.35
C ASP A 181 4.97 -1.30 14.02
N LEU A 182 3.90 -1.95 13.55
CA LEU A 182 3.26 -1.54 12.31
C LEU A 182 2.73 -0.11 12.46
N GLU A 183 3.11 0.74 11.52
CA GLU A 183 2.66 2.12 11.44
C GLU A 183 2.10 2.36 10.04
N LEU A 184 0.94 3.01 9.97
CA LEU A 184 0.37 3.45 8.70
C LEU A 184 0.59 4.96 8.52
N ILE A 185 1.19 5.34 7.40
CA ILE A 185 1.44 6.74 7.04
C ILE A 185 0.69 7.04 5.75
N VAL A 186 -0.18 8.05 5.77
CA VAL A 186 -0.90 8.50 4.57
C VAL A 186 -0.17 9.70 3.96
N GLN A 187 0.10 9.67 2.66
CA GLN A 187 0.67 10.80 1.93
C GLN A 187 0.20 10.86 0.48
N GLN A 188 0.24 12.07 -0.10
CA GLN A 188 0.22 12.20 -1.55
C GLN A 188 1.58 11.76 -2.12
N PRO A 189 1.65 10.96 -3.20
CA PRO A 189 2.91 10.39 -3.68
C PRO A 189 3.98 11.42 -4.03
N TRP A 190 3.60 12.59 -4.55
CA TRP A 190 4.55 13.66 -4.88
C TRP A 190 5.27 14.23 -3.65
N ARG A 191 4.59 14.26 -2.49
CA ARG A 191 5.14 14.79 -1.23
C ARG A 191 6.23 13.91 -0.65
N ILE A 192 6.30 12.64 -1.03
CA ILE A 192 7.29 11.69 -0.52
C ILE A 192 8.23 11.17 -1.62
N ALA A 193 8.04 11.62 -2.86
CA ALA A 193 8.84 11.16 -3.98
C ALA A 193 10.29 11.62 -3.87
N SER A 194 11.20 10.72 -4.27
CA SER A 194 12.59 11.05 -4.57
C SER A 194 12.76 11.27 -6.08
N ARG A 195 13.94 11.73 -6.51
CA ARG A 195 14.40 11.74 -7.91
C ARG A 195 15.06 10.42 -8.32
N HIS A 196 14.99 9.40 -7.46
CA HIS A 196 15.58 8.09 -7.69
C HIS A 196 14.51 7.03 -7.98
N ARG A 197 14.87 6.07 -8.84
CA ARG A 197 14.03 4.90 -9.09
C ARG A 197 14.14 3.92 -7.93
N SER A 198 13.03 3.25 -7.58
CA SER A 198 13.04 2.08 -6.69
C SER A 198 13.39 0.79 -7.44
N SER A 199 13.15 0.75 -8.76
CA SER A 199 13.54 -0.37 -9.63
C SER A 199 13.89 0.11 -11.03
N THR A 200 15.05 -0.33 -11.53
CA THR A 200 15.48 -0.04 -12.90
C THR A 200 14.86 -0.98 -13.92
N THR A 201 14.61 -2.23 -13.55
CA THR A 201 14.04 -3.26 -14.44
C THR A 201 12.55 -3.08 -14.65
N ARG A 202 11.85 -2.61 -13.62
CA ARG A 202 10.41 -2.34 -13.67
C ARG A 202 10.07 -0.88 -13.93
N GLU A 203 11.09 -0.01 -14.06
CA GLU A 203 10.93 1.43 -14.33
C GLU A 203 10.05 2.13 -13.28
N TYR A 204 10.27 1.78 -12.00
CA TYR A 204 9.50 2.27 -10.87
C TYR A 204 10.06 3.55 -10.28
N ILE A 205 9.18 4.48 -9.96
CA ILE A 205 9.46 5.71 -9.22
C ILE A 205 9.62 5.37 -7.73
N GLY A 206 10.66 5.91 -7.08
CA GLY A 206 10.94 5.65 -5.67
C GLY A 206 10.60 6.82 -4.74
N ALA A 207 10.08 6.52 -3.56
CA ALA A 207 9.97 7.45 -2.44
C ALA A 207 11.33 7.70 -1.76
N VAL A 208 11.41 8.73 -0.92
CA VAL A 208 12.46 8.88 0.10
C VAL A 208 12.44 7.68 1.06
N ASP A 209 13.58 7.36 1.69
CA ASP A 209 13.72 6.17 2.54
C ASP A 209 13.71 6.48 4.04
N LYS A 210 13.97 7.72 4.44
CA LYS A 210 13.90 8.17 5.83
C LYS A 210 12.44 8.20 6.31
N ILE A 211 12.15 7.46 7.38
CA ILE A 211 10.77 7.32 7.89
C ILE A 211 10.25 8.67 8.42
N ALA A 212 11.11 9.50 9.02
CA ALA A 212 10.73 10.84 9.46
C ALA A 212 10.26 11.73 8.29
N ASP A 213 10.92 11.64 7.14
CA ASP A 213 10.57 12.40 5.94
C ASP A 213 9.26 11.88 5.33
N LEU A 214 9.02 10.56 5.36
CA LEU A 214 7.74 9.97 4.95
C LEU A 214 6.58 10.48 5.82
N ARG A 215 6.75 10.52 7.15
CA ARG A 215 5.74 11.07 8.08
C ARG A 215 5.45 12.54 7.82
N ALA A 216 6.50 13.33 7.60
CA ALA A 216 6.37 14.77 7.39
C ALA A 216 5.92 15.15 5.97
N GLY A 217 6.00 14.22 5.01
CA GLY A 217 5.75 14.51 3.60
C GLY A 217 6.87 15.39 3.00
N HIS A 218 8.12 15.09 3.35
CA HIS A 218 9.31 15.82 2.93
C HIS A 218 10.11 15.05 1.87
N GLY A 219 9.59 15.05 0.65
CA GLY A 219 10.23 14.50 -0.54
C GLY A 219 11.29 15.44 -1.13
N GLU A 220 11.71 15.14 -2.37
CA GLU A 220 12.73 15.90 -3.12
C GLU A 220 12.12 16.90 -4.14
N PHE A 221 10.81 17.14 -4.05
CA PHE A 221 10.06 18.05 -4.91
C PHE A 221 9.31 19.08 -4.08
N ASP A 222 9.39 20.34 -4.49
CA ASP A 222 8.73 21.44 -3.79
C ASP A 222 7.24 21.52 -4.15
N THR A 223 6.88 21.02 -5.34
CA THR A 223 5.50 21.07 -5.85
C THR A 223 5.12 19.80 -6.60
N GLU A 224 3.83 19.51 -6.62
CA GLU A 224 3.24 18.43 -7.42
C GLU A 224 3.56 18.58 -8.93
N ALA A 225 3.50 19.82 -9.45
CA ALA A 225 3.81 20.10 -10.85
C ALA A 225 5.26 19.77 -11.21
N GLU A 226 6.20 20.06 -10.31
CA GLU A 226 7.61 19.70 -10.48
C GLU A 226 7.79 18.18 -10.53
N PHE A 227 7.19 17.45 -9.58
CA PHE A 227 7.21 15.99 -9.52
C PHE A 227 6.76 15.35 -10.84
N TYR A 228 5.57 15.73 -11.33
CA TYR A 228 5.06 15.17 -12.59
C TYR A 228 5.89 15.59 -13.79
N SER A 229 6.38 16.83 -13.84
CA SER A 229 7.21 17.30 -14.95
C SER A 229 8.53 16.54 -15.02
N PHE A 230 9.20 16.36 -13.88
CA PHE A 230 10.45 15.62 -13.77
C PHE A 230 10.27 14.16 -14.21
N TRP A 231 9.34 13.44 -13.57
CA TRP A 231 9.20 12.01 -13.81
C TRP A 231 8.61 11.68 -15.17
N ARG A 232 7.72 12.50 -15.73
CA ARG A 232 7.20 12.26 -17.09
C ARG A 232 8.28 12.48 -18.17
N ARG A 233 9.26 13.34 -17.92
CA ARG A 233 10.43 13.56 -18.79
C ARG A 233 11.58 12.58 -18.54
N PHE A 234 11.58 11.88 -17.41
CA PHE A 234 12.61 10.91 -17.07
C PHE A 234 12.70 9.82 -18.15
N PRO A 235 13.90 9.42 -18.62
CA PRO A 235 14.06 8.52 -19.75
C PRO A 235 13.86 7.04 -19.37
N PHE A 236 12.65 6.68 -18.92
CA PHE A 236 12.27 5.28 -18.72
C PHE A 236 12.28 4.51 -20.04
N LYS A 237 12.72 3.24 -20.01
CA LYS A 237 12.57 2.34 -21.16
C LYS A 237 11.09 2.02 -21.36
N THR A 238 10.59 2.10 -22.57
CA THR A 238 9.20 1.72 -22.88
C THR A 238 9.14 0.26 -23.29
N ALA A 239 8.25 -0.51 -22.68
CA ALA A 239 8.04 -1.90 -23.09
C ALA A 239 7.26 -1.96 -24.41
N ARG A 240 7.54 -2.95 -25.26
CA ARG A 240 6.86 -3.13 -26.57
C ARG A 240 5.34 -3.16 -26.46
N ALA A 241 4.80 -3.77 -25.40
CA ALA A 241 3.36 -3.82 -25.17
C ALA A 241 2.73 -2.42 -24.99
N VAL A 242 3.46 -1.50 -24.35
CA VAL A 242 3.04 -0.11 -24.18
C VAL A 242 3.07 0.60 -25.53
N GLU A 243 4.13 0.43 -26.33
CA GLU A 243 4.21 1.04 -27.67
C GLU A 243 3.04 0.63 -28.56
N LEU A 244 2.68 -0.66 -28.55
CA LEU A 244 1.55 -1.19 -29.32
C LEU A 244 0.21 -0.61 -28.84
N LEU A 245 0.04 -0.46 -27.53
CA LEU A 245 -1.15 0.17 -26.96
C LEU A 245 -1.26 1.63 -27.41
N LEU A 246 -0.16 2.39 -27.33
CA LEU A 246 -0.12 3.80 -27.73
C LEU A 246 -0.41 3.97 -29.23
N ALA A 247 0.16 3.11 -30.09
CA ALA A 247 -0.12 3.14 -31.51
C ALA A 247 -1.60 2.95 -31.81
N LYS A 248 -2.24 1.96 -31.14
CA LYS A 248 -3.67 1.70 -31.30
C LYS A 248 -4.54 2.89 -30.89
N GLU A 249 -4.17 3.62 -29.83
CA GLU A 249 -4.93 4.78 -29.39
C GLU A 249 -4.75 6.01 -30.30
N LEU A 250 -3.64 6.11 -31.03
CA LEU A 250 -3.43 7.16 -32.03
C LEU A 250 -4.18 6.92 -33.35
N ASP A 251 -4.53 5.67 -33.63
CA ASP A 251 -5.30 5.27 -34.81
C ASP A 251 -6.83 5.39 -34.60
N ARG A 252 -7.30 5.82 -33.42
CA ARG A 252 -8.71 6.03 -33.08
C ARG A 252 -9.12 7.50 -33.21
#